data_AF-B4HQ73-F1
#
_entry.id   AF-B4HQ73-F1
#
_cell.length_a   1.000
_cell.length_b   1.000
_cell.length_c   1.000
_cell.angle_alpha   90.00
_cell.angle_beta   90.00
_cell.angle_gamma   90.00
#
_symmetry.space_group_name_H-M   'P 1'
#
loop_
_entity.id
_entity.type
_entity.pdbx_description
1 polymer ?
#
loop_
_entity_poly.entity_id
_entity_poly.type
_entity_poly.pdbx_seq_one_letter_code
_entity_poly.pdbx_strand_id
1 'polypeptide(L)'
;MFKLGLISILAVSVVSIQSLSLLEETNYVSDCLASNNISQAEFQELIDRNSSEEDDLENTERRYKCFIHCLGEKGNLLDTNGYLDVDKIDQIEPVSDELREILYDCKKIHDEEEDHCEYAFKMVICLTESFKQSDEVTEAEKNTNKLNE
;
A
#
# COMPACT_ATOMS: atom_id res chain seq x y z
N MET A 1 -20.72 -38.10 -20.16
CA MET A 1 -20.20 -37.01 -20.99
C MET A 1 -20.69 -35.60 -20.60
N PHE A 2 -21.50 -35.41 -19.54
CA PHE A 2 -21.96 -34.08 -19.10
C PHE A 2 -21.07 -33.40 -18.03
N LYS A 3 -20.12 -34.12 -17.42
CA LYS A 3 -19.30 -33.58 -16.33
C LYS A 3 -18.10 -32.73 -16.79
N LEU A 4 -17.58 -32.94 -18.01
CA LEU A 4 -16.47 -32.11 -18.53
C LEU A 4 -16.94 -30.70 -18.93
N GLY A 5 -18.13 -30.58 -19.53
CA GLY A 5 -18.67 -29.27 -19.95
C GLY A 5 -18.97 -28.33 -18.79
N LEU A 6 -19.43 -28.86 -17.64
CA LEU A 6 -19.64 -28.10 -16.41
C LEU A 6 -18.33 -27.60 -15.79
N ILE A 7 -17.26 -28.39 -15.87
CA ILE A 7 -15.92 -28.00 -15.37
C ILE A 7 -15.32 -26.90 -16.26
N SER A 8 -15.53 -26.96 -17.58
CA SER A 8 -15.09 -25.90 -18.49
C SER A 8 -15.81 -24.56 -18.28
N ILE A 9 -17.10 -24.57 -17.91
CA ILE A 9 -17.85 -23.34 -17.62
C ILE A 9 -17.37 -22.69 -16.30
N LEU A 10 -17.07 -23.50 -15.28
CA LEU A 10 -16.55 -23.01 -14.00
C LEU A 10 -15.16 -22.37 -14.12
N ALA A 11 -14.28 -22.94 -14.95
CA ALA A 11 -12.94 -22.37 -15.18
C ALA A 11 -12.98 -20.99 -15.84
N VAL A 12 -13.94 -20.73 -16.75
CA VAL A 12 -14.10 -19.42 -17.39
C VAL A 12 -14.62 -18.37 -16.41
N SER A 13 -15.51 -18.74 -15.48
CA SER A 13 -16.05 -17.79 -14.49
C SER A 13 -15.02 -17.28 -13.46
N VAL A 14 -14.01 -18.10 -13.09
CA VAL A 14 -13.00 -17.67 -12.10
C VAL A 14 -12.03 -16.64 -12.69
N VAL A 15 -11.72 -16.75 -13.98
CA VAL A 15 -10.87 -15.77 -14.68
C VAL A 15 -11.55 -14.39 -14.76
N SER A 16 -12.87 -14.34 -14.91
CA SER A 16 -13.62 -13.09 -15.01
C SER A 16 -13.64 -12.27 -13.71
N ILE A 17 -13.57 -12.92 -12.55
CA ILE A 17 -13.60 -12.22 -11.25
C ILE A 17 -12.25 -11.54 -10.98
N GLN A 18 -11.13 -12.23 -11.27
CA GLN A 18 -9.79 -11.65 -11.10
C GLN A 18 -9.54 -10.48 -12.06
N SER A 19 -10.10 -10.54 -13.27
CA SER A 19 -9.97 -9.44 -14.24
C SER A 19 -10.71 -8.17 -13.83
N LEU A 20 -11.73 -8.23 -12.96
CA LEU A 20 -12.49 -7.06 -12.52
C LEU A 20 -11.74 -6.25 -11.47
N SER A 21 -11.19 -6.90 -10.44
CA SER A 21 -10.42 -6.23 -9.38
C SER A 21 -9.17 -5.53 -9.92
N LEU A 22 -8.47 -6.17 -10.86
CA LEU A 22 -7.28 -5.59 -11.48
C LEU A 22 -7.61 -4.39 -12.38
N LEU A 23 -8.79 -4.40 -13.01
CA LEU A 23 -9.29 -3.26 -13.80
C LEU A 23 -9.63 -2.07 -12.89
N GLU A 24 -10.21 -2.33 -11.72
CA GLU A 24 -10.59 -1.31 -10.74
C GLU A 24 -9.36 -0.62 -10.13
N GLU A 25 -8.33 -1.38 -9.73
CA GLU A 25 -7.06 -0.82 -9.24
C GLU A 25 -6.33 0.02 -10.32
N THR A 26 -6.32 -0.45 -11.58
CA THR A 26 -5.72 0.33 -12.68
C THR A 26 -6.48 1.63 -12.97
N ASN A 27 -7.78 1.69 -12.69
CA ASN A 27 -8.57 2.92 -12.82
C ASN A 27 -8.21 3.91 -11.72
N TYR A 28 -8.01 3.46 -10.47
CA TYR A 28 -7.63 4.36 -9.36
C TYR A 28 -6.27 5.01 -9.57
N VAL A 29 -5.27 4.21 -10.00
CA VAL A 29 -3.94 4.74 -10.29
C VAL A 29 -4.00 5.79 -11.39
N SER A 30 -4.67 5.51 -12.52
CA SER A 30 -4.73 6.45 -13.63
C SER A 30 -5.50 7.75 -13.29
N ASP A 31 -6.61 7.65 -12.56
CA ASP A 31 -7.36 8.80 -12.03
C ASP A 31 -6.50 9.67 -11.11
N CYS A 32 -5.78 9.05 -10.17
CA CYS A 32 -4.97 9.77 -9.20
C CYS A 32 -3.73 10.41 -9.82
N LEU A 33 -3.13 9.77 -10.84
CA LEU A 33 -2.06 10.37 -11.63
C LEU A 33 -2.56 11.62 -12.36
N ALA A 34 -3.70 11.51 -13.06
CA ALA A 34 -4.29 12.63 -13.79
C ALA A 34 -4.67 13.79 -12.85
N SER A 35 -5.28 13.49 -11.71
CA SER A 35 -5.72 14.49 -10.73
C SER A 35 -4.55 15.26 -10.10
N ASN A 36 -3.36 14.67 -10.06
CA ASN A 36 -2.17 15.27 -9.48
C ASN A 36 -1.15 15.78 -10.50
N ASN A 37 -1.54 15.86 -11.79
CA ASN A 37 -0.66 16.28 -12.88
C ASN A 37 0.65 15.47 -12.93
N ILE A 38 0.52 14.15 -12.82
CA ILE A 38 1.62 13.20 -12.97
C ILE A 38 1.37 12.42 -14.26
N SER A 39 2.29 12.50 -15.20
CA SER A 39 2.22 11.66 -16.39
C SER A 39 2.61 10.22 -16.06
N GLN A 40 2.11 9.28 -16.85
CA GLN A 40 2.46 7.87 -16.67
C GLN A 40 3.97 7.60 -16.86
N ALA A 41 4.62 8.38 -17.72
CA ALA A 41 6.08 8.30 -17.90
C ALA A 41 6.84 8.76 -16.65
N GLU A 42 6.46 9.90 -16.06
CA GLU A 42 7.06 10.39 -14.81
C GLU A 42 6.87 9.40 -13.66
N PHE A 43 5.69 8.79 -13.56
CA PHE A 43 5.42 7.77 -12.55
C PHE A 43 6.30 6.53 -12.74
N GLN A 44 6.46 6.05 -13.97
CA GLN A 44 7.34 4.92 -14.26
C GLN A 44 8.80 5.23 -13.91
N GLU A 45 9.29 6.41 -14.26
CA GLU A 45 10.65 6.86 -13.91
C GLU A 45 10.87 6.94 -12.40
N LEU A 46 9.84 7.28 -11.61
CA LEU A 46 9.94 7.25 -10.15
C LEU A 46 10.05 5.84 -9.59
N ILE A 47 9.24 4.90 -10.08
CA ILE A 47 9.28 3.50 -9.66
C ILE A 47 10.65 2.90 -9.98
N ASP A 48 11.17 3.18 -11.19
CA ASP A 48 12.46 2.68 -11.64
C ASP A 48 13.61 3.23 -10.78
N ARG A 49 13.56 4.53 -10.39
CA ARG A 49 14.57 5.15 -9.52
C ARG A 49 14.55 4.63 -8.09
N ASN A 50 13.38 4.55 -7.46
CA ASN A 50 13.23 4.07 -6.08
C ASN A 50 13.68 2.59 -5.92
N SER A 51 13.69 1.83 -7.02
CA SER A 51 14.23 0.46 -7.02
C SER A 51 15.77 0.39 -6.99
N SER A 52 16.46 1.51 -7.22
CA SER A 52 17.88 1.52 -7.55
C SER A 52 18.82 2.13 -6.49
N GLU A 53 18.42 3.14 -5.70
CA GLU A 53 19.24 3.72 -4.62
C GLU A 53 18.39 4.33 -3.49
N GLU A 54 18.99 4.48 -2.30
CA GLU A 54 18.46 5.17 -1.10
C GLU A 54 18.19 6.66 -1.40
N ASP A 55 17.16 6.95 -2.17
CA ASP A 55 16.78 8.33 -2.47
C ASP A 55 16.12 8.98 -1.24
N ASP A 56 16.47 10.24 -1.02
CA ASP A 56 16.06 11.10 0.09
C ASP A 56 14.53 11.36 0.01
N LEU A 57 13.74 10.40 0.53
CA LEU A 57 12.28 10.38 0.46
C LEU A 57 11.66 11.68 1.03
N GLU A 58 12.36 12.38 1.93
CA GLU A 58 11.92 13.64 2.54
C GLU A 58 11.67 14.77 1.51
N ASN A 59 12.38 14.77 0.38
CA ASN A 59 12.26 15.80 -0.67
C ASN A 59 11.29 15.42 -1.80
N THR A 60 10.36 14.49 -1.54
CA THR A 60 9.35 14.11 -2.52
C THR A 60 8.44 15.29 -2.86
N GLU A 61 8.23 15.57 -4.15
CA GLU A 61 7.35 16.67 -4.58
C GLU A 61 5.93 16.47 -4.05
N ARG A 62 5.29 17.57 -3.63
CA ARG A 62 3.93 17.56 -3.05
C ARG A 62 2.91 16.75 -3.86
N ARG A 63 2.96 16.82 -5.20
CA ARG A 63 2.02 16.12 -6.09
C ARG A 63 2.07 14.60 -5.92
N TYR A 64 3.23 14.02 -5.61
CA TYR A 64 3.38 12.59 -5.36
C TYR A 64 2.84 12.21 -3.98
N LYS A 65 3.02 13.07 -2.98
CA LYS A 65 2.40 12.92 -1.66
C LYS A 65 0.86 12.93 -1.78
N CYS A 66 0.31 13.86 -2.55
CA CYS A 66 -1.13 13.94 -2.81
C CYS A 66 -1.65 12.77 -3.67
N PHE A 67 -0.82 12.20 -4.56
CA PHE A 67 -1.15 10.98 -5.28
C PHE A 67 -1.40 9.81 -4.33
N ILE A 68 -0.57 9.63 -3.30
CA ILE A 68 -0.77 8.59 -2.27
C ILE A 68 -2.06 8.82 -1.50
N HIS A 69 -2.34 10.06 -1.10
CA HIS A 69 -3.61 10.39 -0.44
C HIS A 69 -4.83 10.03 -1.32
N CYS A 70 -4.78 10.37 -2.60
CA CYS A 70 -5.83 10.03 -3.57
C CYS A 70 -6.07 8.51 -3.67
N LEU A 71 -4.99 7.70 -3.67
CA LEU A 71 -5.14 6.24 -3.67
C LEU A 71 -5.85 5.74 -2.40
N GLY A 72 -5.50 6.29 -1.24
CA GLY A 72 -6.18 5.96 0.02
C GLY A 72 -7.67 6.31 -0.03
N GLU A 73 -8.03 7.47 -0.58
CA GLU A 73 -9.42 7.90 -0.74
C GLU A 73 -10.20 6.97 -1.69
N LYS A 74 -9.65 6.73 -2.89
CA LYS A 74 -10.28 5.87 -3.90
C LYS A 74 -10.40 4.41 -3.48
N GLY A 75 -9.39 3.91 -2.76
CA GLY A 75 -9.39 2.58 -2.16
C GLY A 75 -10.27 2.44 -0.91
N ASN A 76 -10.95 3.52 -0.49
CA ASN A 76 -11.77 3.55 0.73
C ASN A 76 -10.98 3.11 1.98
N LEU A 77 -9.73 3.56 2.09
CA LEU A 77 -8.83 3.28 3.22
C LEU A 77 -8.84 4.40 4.27
N LEU A 78 -9.46 5.53 3.94
CA LEU A 78 -9.49 6.72 4.79
C LEU A 78 -10.84 6.89 5.47
N ASP A 79 -10.84 7.52 6.64
CA ASP A 79 -12.03 7.98 7.35
C ASP A 79 -12.64 9.22 6.67
N THR A 80 -13.72 9.77 7.22
CA THR A 80 -14.38 10.96 6.67
C THR A 80 -13.55 12.23 6.80
N ASN A 81 -12.50 12.22 7.61
CA ASN A 81 -11.61 13.34 7.83
C ASN A 81 -10.37 13.26 6.94
N GLY A 82 -10.16 12.17 6.19
CA GLY A 82 -8.99 11.98 5.32
C GLY A 82 -7.80 11.29 5.98
N TYR A 83 -7.98 10.73 7.17
CA TYR A 83 -6.95 9.97 7.90
C TYR A 83 -7.14 8.47 7.73
N LEU A 84 -6.10 7.67 7.94
CA LEU A 84 -6.15 6.23 7.76
C LEU A 84 -7.18 5.57 8.71
N ASP A 85 -8.04 4.70 8.18
CA ASP A 85 -9.03 3.94 8.92
C ASP A 85 -8.66 2.45 8.92
N VAL A 86 -8.06 2.00 10.02
CA VAL A 86 -7.53 0.63 10.16
C VAL A 86 -8.64 -0.42 10.05
N ASP A 87 -9.86 -0.09 10.52
CA ASP A 87 -10.99 -1.02 10.46
C ASP A 87 -11.50 -1.19 9.02
N LYS A 88 -11.36 -0.17 8.16
CA LYS A 88 -11.66 -0.32 6.73
C LYS A 88 -10.63 -1.16 5.99
N ILE A 89 -9.35 -1.04 6.34
CA ILE A 89 -8.29 -1.88 5.76
C ILE A 89 -8.59 -3.36 6.04
N ASP A 90 -8.90 -3.69 7.29
CA ASP A 90 -9.19 -5.06 7.72
C ASP A 90 -10.43 -5.68 7.03
N GLN A 91 -11.38 -4.84 6.60
CA GLN A 91 -12.55 -5.26 5.82
C GLN A 91 -12.20 -5.61 4.36
N ILE A 92 -11.15 -5.00 3.81
CA ILE A 92 -10.68 -5.26 2.45
C ILE A 92 -9.77 -6.49 2.46
N GLU A 93 -8.79 -6.50 3.35
CA GLU A 93 -7.86 -7.60 3.55
C GLU A 93 -7.54 -7.75 5.04
N PRO A 94 -7.75 -8.95 5.64
CA PRO A 94 -7.47 -9.15 7.06
C PRO A 94 -6.02 -8.81 7.41
N VAL A 95 -5.83 -7.87 8.32
CA VAL A 95 -4.49 -7.46 8.77
C VAL A 95 -4.05 -8.30 9.97
N SER A 96 -2.77 -8.70 10.00
CA SER A 96 -2.19 -9.36 11.17
C SER A 96 -2.19 -8.42 12.38
N ASP A 97 -2.14 -8.99 13.59
CA ASP A 97 -2.07 -8.19 14.83
C ASP A 97 -0.83 -7.27 14.84
N GLU A 98 0.31 -7.77 14.35
CA GLU A 98 1.56 -7.00 14.21
C GLU A 98 1.40 -5.81 13.26
N LEU A 99 0.84 -6.04 12.07
CA LEU A 99 0.58 -4.96 11.12
C LEU A 99 -0.42 -3.94 11.69
N ARG A 100 -1.43 -4.41 12.40
CA ARG A 100 -2.41 -3.55 13.06
C ARG A 100 -1.76 -2.64 14.10
N GLU A 101 -0.85 -3.18 14.92
CA GLU A 101 -0.09 -2.41 15.90
C GLU A 101 0.76 -1.34 15.22
N ILE A 102 1.51 -1.71 14.17
CA ILE A 102 2.32 -0.77 13.38
C ILE A 102 1.45 0.36 12.79
N LEU A 103 0.28 0.03 12.23
CA LEU A 103 -0.64 1.04 11.69
C LEU A 103 -1.10 2.03 12.76
N TYR A 104 -1.45 1.54 13.96
CA TYR A 104 -1.87 2.40 15.06
C TYR A 104 -0.74 3.26 15.62
N ASP A 105 0.48 2.71 15.70
CA ASP A 105 1.65 3.47 16.15
C ASP A 105 2.00 4.59 15.17
N CYS A 106 2.00 4.31 13.87
CA CYS A 106 2.19 5.35 12.86
C CYS A 106 1.10 6.43 12.93
N LYS A 107 -0.17 6.04 13.08
CA LYS A 107 -1.28 6.98 13.25
C LYS A 107 -1.09 7.88 14.47
N LYS A 108 -0.69 7.31 15.61
CA LYS A 108 -0.46 8.06 16.85
C LYS A 108 0.61 9.16 16.69
N ILE A 109 1.59 8.96 15.81
CA ILE A 109 2.66 9.93 15.55
C ILE A 109 2.18 11.03 14.58
N HIS A 110 1.29 10.70 13.65
CA HIS A 110 1.01 11.56 12.48
C HIS A 110 -0.42 12.11 12.37
N ASP A 111 -1.40 11.63 13.16
CA ASP A 111 -2.79 12.07 13.06
C ASP A 111 -3.00 13.57 13.42
N GLU A 112 -1.98 14.27 13.94
CA GLU A 112 -1.98 15.73 14.11
C GLU A 112 -1.56 16.52 12.85
N GLU A 113 -1.16 15.84 11.78
CA GLU A 113 -0.80 16.47 10.51
C GLU A 113 -2.05 16.99 9.79
N GLU A 114 -2.13 18.31 9.59
CA GLU A 114 -3.27 18.97 8.94
C GLU A 114 -3.23 18.82 7.41
N ASP A 115 -2.04 18.66 6.83
CA ASP A 115 -1.89 18.48 5.39
C ASP A 115 -2.05 17.01 5.03
N HIS A 116 -3.23 16.63 4.52
CA HIS A 116 -3.51 15.23 4.23
C HIS A 116 -2.58 14.58 3.20
N CYS A 117 -1.97 15.36 2.29
CA CYS A 117 -0.96 14.83 1.39
C CYS A 117 0.31 14.49 2.18
N GLU A 118 0.74 15.39 3.06
CA GLU A 118 1.90 15.17 3.92
C GLU A 118 1.66 14.01 4.90
N TYR A 119 0.47 13.93 5.49
CA TYR A 119 0.03 12.82 6.33
C TYR A 119 0.16 11.49 5.59
N ALA A 120 -0.44 11.38 4.41
CA ALA A 120 -0.42 10.15 3.63
C ALA A 120 1.02 9.70 3.31
N PHE A 121 1.89 10.65 3.00
CA PHE A 121 3.30 10.36 2.76
C PHE A 121 4.01 9.88 4.03
N LYS A 122 3.88 10.61 5.14
CA LYS A 122 4.46 10.24 6.45
C LYS A 122 4.00 8.87 6.92
N MET A 123 2.72 8.53 6.71
CA MET A 123 2.20 7.21 6.99
C MET A 123 2.93 6.12 6.18
N VAL A 124 3.09 6.29 4.87
CA VAL A 124 3.82 5.30 4.03
C VAL A 124 5.28 5.14 4.47
N ILE A 125 5.95 6.24 4.82
CA ILE A 125 7.33 6.21 5.33
C ILE A 125 7.39 5.43 6.64
N CYS A 126 6.55 5.79 7.62
CA CYS A 126 6.51 5.13 8.92
C CYS A 126 6.25 3.62 8.79
N LEU A 127 5.31 3.21 7.94
CA LEU A 127 5.04 1.79 7.67
C LEU A 127 6.26 1.09 7.08
N THR A 128 6.90 1.71 6.07
CA THR A 128 8.08 1.14 5.40
C THR A 128 9.26 0.99 6.36
N GLU A 129 9.50 1.98 7.23
CA GLU A 129 10.56 1.92 8.24
C GLU A 129 10.26 0.86 9.32
N SER A 130 9.01 0.75 9.76
CA SER A 130 8.58 -0.25 10.74
C SER A 130 8.84 -1.68 10.24
N PHE A 131 8.55 -1.95 8.96
CA PHE A 131 8.83 -3.26 8.35
C PHE A 131 10.33 -3.55 8.20
N LYS A 132 11.14 -2.54 7.83
CA LYS A 132 12.60 -2.72 7.78
C LYS A 132 13.14 -3.10 9.16
N GLN A 133 12.61 -2.46 10.22
CA GLN A 133 13.01 -2.75 11.59
C GLN A 133 12.58 -4.16 12.04
N SER A 134 11.37 -4.61 11.71
CA SER A 134 10.92 -5.98 12.04
C SER A 134 11.78 -7.04 11.35
N ASP A 135 12.16 -6.83 10.09
CA ASP A 135 13.01 -7.75 9.33
C ASP A 135 14.44 -7.83 9.90
N GLU A 136 15.01 -6.69 10.31
CA GLU A 136 16.33 -6.62 10.94
C GLU A 136 16.36 -7.31 12.31
N VAL A 137 15.32 -7.14 13.12
CA VAL A 137 15.19 -7.81 14.43
C VAL A 137 15.07 -9.32 14.24
N THR A 138 14.27 -9.77 13.29
CA THR A 138 14.07 -11.21 13.01
C THR A 138 15.36 -11.89 12.56
N GLU A 139 16.16 -11.23 11.70
CA GLU A 139 17.46 -11.74 11.29
C GLU A 139 18.51 -11.69 12.43
N ALA A 140 18.49 -10.66 13.29
CA ALA A 140 19.36 -10.58 14.45
C ALA A 140 19.09 -11.68 15.49
N GLU A 141 17.81 -12.01 15.75
CA GLU A 141 17.41 -13.09 16.65
C GLU A 141 17.78 -14.47 16.11
N LYS A 142 17.59 -14.69 14.80
CA LYS A 142 18.00 -15.92 14.11
C LYS A 142 19.50 -16.14 14.13
N ASN A 143 20.30 -15.08 13.99
CA ASN A 143 21.75 -15.15 14.07
C ASN A 143 22.25 -15.36 15.50
N THR A 144 21.56 -14.79 16.50
CA THR A 144 21.88 -15.00 17.91
C THR A 144 21.58 -16.45 18.33
N ASN A 145 20.44 -17.02 17.93
CA ASN A 145 20.11 -18.40 18.26
C ASN A 145 21.03 -19.45 17.61
N LYS A 146 21.60 -19.16 16.43
CA LYS A 146 22.61 -20.02 15.78
C LYS A 146 24.00 -19.99 16.42
N LEU A 147 24.33 -18.95 17.19
CA LEU A 147 25.62 -18.84 17.88
C LEU A 147 25.61 -19.56 19.24
N ASN A 148 24.43 -20.00 19.69
CA ASN A 148 24.17 -20.59 21.00
C ASN A 148 23.97 -22.12 20.93
N GLU A 149 24.02 -22.71 19.72
CA GLU A 149 24.05 -24.16 19.45
C GLU A 149 25.47 -24.61 19.07
#